data_AF-A0A7Y2L2K0-F1
#
_entry.id   AF-A0A7Y2L2K0-F1
#
_cell.length_a   1.000
_cell.length_b   1.000
_cell.length_c   1.000
_cell.angle_alpha   90.00
_cell.angle_beta   90.00
_cell.angle_gamma   90.00
#
_symmetry.space_group_name_H-M   'P 1'
#
loop_
_entity.id
_entity.type
_entity.pdbx_description
1 polymer ?
#
loop_
_entity_poly.entity_id
_entity_poly.type
_entity_poly.pdbx_seq_one_letter_code
_entity_poly.pdbx_strand_id
1 'polypeptide(L)'
;MNAKRPQCAAPASVTPAASQNYHYVTLDHSSGAETALAEEVALAIAYNGISQAVMLVTPTDLEDFIVGFSLGSGIIKDASEIYDLKLTGAGPAQYAQVEIASRAFWNLKQQRRQLAGTSGCGLCGVEAVEQALPELNVLAGAPLPPAQWLEGLRQRISEFQPLGQHCGAVHAAVYMDARGELLMGREDIGRH
;
A
#
# COMPACT_ATOMS: atom_id res chain seq x y z
N MET A 1 0.76 -12.18 20.55
CA MET A 1 -0.16 -11.22 21.22
C MET A 1 -1.50 -11.31 20.53
N ASN A 2 -2.61 -11.31 21.28
CA ASN A 2 -3.97 -11.27 20.71
C ASN A 2 -4.18 -9.92 20.01
N ALA A 3 -3.76 -9.81 18.76
CA ALA A 3 -4.11 -8.68 17.91
C ALA A 3 -5.62 -8.80 17.62
N LYS A 4 -6.41 -8.09 18.43
CA LYS A 4 -7.83 -7.87 18.16
C LYS A 4 -7.88 -7.25 16.76
N ARG A 5 -8.37 -8.00 15.76
CA ARG A 5 -8.49 -7.49 14.38
C ARG A 5 -9.23 -6.16 14.46
N PRO A 6 -8.68 -5.05 13.94
CA PRO A 6 -9.37 -3.77 13.99
C PRO A 6 -10.67 -3.93 13.19
N GLN A 7 -11.79 -3.74 13.88
CA GLN A 7 -13.10 -3.68 13.25
C GLN A 7 -13.17 -2.27 12.64
N CYS A 8 -12.76 -2.15 11.38
CA CYS A 8 -12.74 -0.88 10.67
C CYS A 8 -14.10 -0.72 9.98
N ALA A 9 -15.03 -0.04 10.66
CA ALA A 9 -16.26 0.41 10.01
C ALA A 9 -15.93 1.44 8.92
N ALA A 10 -16.79 1.56 7.91
CA ALA A 10 -16.65 2.60 6.89
C ALA A 10 -16.43 3.97 7.57
N PRO A 11 -15.40 4.73 7.15
CA PRO A 11 -15.07 6.00 7.79
C PRO A 11 -16.24 6.99 7.65
N ALA A 12 -16.54 7.71 8.73
CA ALA A 12 -17.55 8.77 8.72
C ALA A 12 -17.12 9.89 7.76
N SER A 13 -18.12 10.52 7.11
CA SER A 13 -17.95 11.59 6.11
C SER A 13 -17.27 12.83 6.69
N VAL A 14 -15.94 12.85 6.63
CA VAL A 14 -15.09 14.02 6.86
C VAL A 14 -14.30 14.24 5.56
N THR A 15 -14.01 15.49 5.21
CA THR A 15 -13.07 15.79 4.12
C THR A 15 -11.83 14.91 4.27
N PRO A 16 -11.45 14.10 3.26
CA PRO A 16 -10.35 13.16 3.40
C PRO A 16 -9.05 13.90 3.76
N ALA A 17 -8.32 13.39 4.75
CA ALA A 17 -7.10 14.03 5.28
C ALA A 17 -5.93 14.14 4.29
N ALA A 18 -6.06 13.55 3.09
CA ALA A 18 -5.04 13.47 2.05
C ALA A 18 -5.54 14.03 0.71
N SER A 19 -6.16 15.20 0.74
CA SER A 19 -6.56 15.93 -0.47
C SER A 19 -6.44 17.44 -0.30
N GLN A 20 -6.12 18.14 -1.39
CA GLN A 20 -6.09 19.60 -1.45
C GLN A 20 -6.89 20.10 -2.65
N ASN A 21 -7.51 21.27 -2.51
CA ASN A 21 -8.18 21.94 -3.61
C ASN A 21 -7.19 22.75 -4.45
N TYR A 22 -7.27 22.60 -5.77
CA TYR A 22 -6.49 23.32 -6.74
C TYR A 22 -7.38 24.10 -7.69
N HIS A 23 -6.96 25.31 -8.02
CA HIS A 23 -7.60 26.09 -9.08
C HIS A 23 -6.99 25.74 -10.43
N TYR A 24 -7.85 25.63 -11.44
CA TYR A 24 -7.43 25.46 -12.83
C TYR A 24 -8.25 26.38 -13.73
N VAL A 25 -7.74 26.58 -14.95
CA VAL A 25 -8.42 27.33 -16.00
C VAL A 25 -8.58 26.40 -17.19
N THR A 26 -9.76 26.42 -17.80
CA THR A 26 -10.03 25.64 -19.01
C THR A 26 -9.23 26.19 -20.21
N LEU A 27 -8.97 25.35 -21.22
CA LEU A 27 -8.14 25.72 -22.38
C LEU A 27 -8.67 26.91 -23.19
N ASP A 28 -9.98 27.17 -23.14
CA ASP A 28 -10.64 28.32 -23.74
C ASP A 28 -10.51 29.60 -22.89
N HIS A 29 -9.81 29.53 -21.74
CA HIS A 29 -9.58 30.61 -20.78
C HIS A 29 -10.85 31.34 -20.34
N SER A 30 -12.01 30.70 -20.48
CA SER A 30 -13.32 31.32 -20.28
C SER A 30 -13.77 31.30 -18.83
N SER A 31 -13.28 30.35 -18.03
CA SER A 31 -13.66 30.21 -16.61
C SER A 31 -12.55 29.59 -15.76
N GLY A 32 -12.39 30.11 -14.55
CA GLY A 32 -11.63 29.46 -13.49
C GLY A 32 -12.54 28.48 -12.72
N ALA A 33 -12.00 27.33 -12.36
CA ALA A 33 -12.69 26.31 -11.58
C ALA A 33 -11.77 25.72 -10.51
N GLU A 34 -12.36 24.96 -9.57
CA GLU A 34 -11.64 24.26 -8.51
C GLU A 34 -11.85 22.76 -8.63
N THR A 35 -10.84 21.99 -8.27
CA THR A 35 -10.94 20.54 -8.12
C THR A 35 -10.12 20.08 -6.92
N ALA A 36 -10.62 19.08 -6.19
CA ALA A 36 -9.81 18.37 -5.20
C ALA A 36 -8.86 17.40 -5.92
N LEU A 37 -7.61 17.34 -5.48
CA LEU A 37 -6.61 16.36 -5.91
C LEU A 37 -6.14 15.57 -4.69
N ALA A 38 -5.86 14.27 -4.89
CA ALA A 38 -5.21 13.46 -3.87
C ALA A 38 -3.80 13.98 -3.59
N GLU A 39 -3.37 13.90 -2.34
CA GLU A 39 -1.98 14.13 -1.96
C GLU A 39 -1.12 12.91 -2.29
N GLU A 40 0.11 13.18 -2.73
CA GLU A 40 1.16 12.19 -2.96
C GLU A 40 2.42 12.64 -2.19
N VAL A 41 2.96 11.77 -1.36
CA VAL A 41 4.17 12.01 -0.57
C VAL A 41 5.21 10.93 -0.81
N ALA A 42 6.48 11.29 -0.68
CA ALA A 42 7.57 10.32 -0.70
C ALA A 42 7.71 9.67 0.68
N LEU A 43 7.45 8.37 0.78
CA LEU A 43 7.69 7.55 1.96
C LEU A 43 9.01 6.77 1.82
N ALA A 44 10.02 7.15 2.60
CA ALA A 44 11.27 6.43 2.70
C ALA A 44 11.19 5.36 3.80
N ILE A 45 11.40 4.08 3.45
CA ILE A 45 11.32 2.95 4.39
C ILE A 45 12.72 2.41 4.68
N ALA A 46 13.07 2.32 5.96
CA ALA A 46 14.32 1.75 6.43
C ALA A 46 14.07 0.63 7.45
N TYR A 47 14.79 -0.48 7.30
CA TYR A 47 14.74 -1.63 8.21
C TYR A 47 16.04 -1.74 9.00
N ASN A 48 15.95 -1.70 10.32
CA ASN A 48 17.11 -1.75 11.25
C ASN A 48 18.25 -0.82 10.80
N GLY A 49 17.90 0.41 10.37
CA GLY A 49 18.84 1.45 9.91
C GLY A 49 19.29 1.35 8.44
N ILE A 50 18.83 0.36 7.67
CA ILE A 50 19.15 0.24 6.23
C ILE A 50 17.99 0.77 5.39
N SER A 51 18.24 1.84 4.62
CA SER A 51 17.27 2.37 3.65
C SER A 51 17.00 1.37 2.54
N GLN A 52 15.73 0.97 2.40
CA GLN A 52 15.29 -0.11 1.52
C GLN A 52 14.57 0.40 0.28
N ALA A 53 13.62 1.32 0.43
CA ALA A 53 12.82 1.83 -0.68
C ALA A 53 12.34 3.26 -0.40
N VAL A 54 11.99 3.96 -1.48
CA VAL A 54 11.19 5.18 -1.44
C VAL A 54 9.98 4.95 -2.34
N MET A 55 8.79 5.10 -1.77
CA MET A 55 7.52 4.92 -2.47
C MET A 55 6.78 6.25 -2.52
N LEU A 56 6.09 6.52 -3.64
CA LEU A 56 5.11 7.59 -3.69
C LEU A 56 3.77 7.00 -3.25
N VAL A 57 3.19 7.58 -2.19
CA VAL A 57 2.00 7.05 -1.52
C VAL A 57 1.07 8.19 -1.12
N THR A 58 -0.19 7.87 -0.90
CA THR A 58 -1.13 8.76 -0.21
C THR A 58 -0.77 8.78 1.29
N PRO A 59 -0.71 9.94 1.96
CA PRO A 59 -0.28 10.06 3.37
C PRO A 59 -1.34 9.57 4.39
N THR A 60 -1.98 8.44 4.11
CA THR A 60 -3.00 7.76 4.94
C THR A 60 -2.62 6.31 5.15
N ASP A 61 -3.00 5.72 6.29
CA ASP A 61 -2.82 4.30 6.60
C ASP A 61 -1.40 3.75 6.39
N LEU A 62 -0.38 4.60 6.59
CA LEU A 62 1.01 4.28 6.25
C LEU A 62 1.58 3.08 7.01
N GLU A 63 1.12 2.84 8.24
CA GLU A 63 1.51 1.64 8.99
C GLU A 63 1.05 0.36 8.28
N ASP A 64 -0.19 0.33 7.77
CA ASP A 64 -0.70 -0.80 7.00
C ASP A 64 0.05 -0.95 5.67
N PHE A 65 0.36 0.17 5.00
CA PHE A 65 1.20 0.16 3.80
C PHE A 65 2.56 -0.48 4.08
N ILE A 66 3.24 -0.10 5.15
CA ILE A 66 4.56 -0.63 5.50
C ILE A 66 4.50 -2.11 5.85
N VAL A 67 3.49 -2.55 6.61
CA VAL A 67 3.28 -3.98 6.92
C VAL A 67 3.02 -4.77 5.64
N GLY A 68 2.11 -4.29 4.79
CA GLY A 68 1.78 -4.89 3.49
C GLY A 68 2.99 -4.96 2.57
N PHE A 69 3.74 -3.87 2.42
CA PHE A 69 4.99 -3.80 1.67
C PHE A 69 6.03 -4.79 2.19
N SER A 70 6.17 -4.90 3.52
CA SER A 70 7.12 -5.84 4.15
C SER A 70 6.80 -7.29 3.82
N LEU A 71 5.52 -7.66 3.84
CA LEU A 71 5.03 -9.00 3.52
C LEU A 71 5.09 -9.28 2.01
N GLY A 72 4.55 -8.37 1.19
CA GLY A 72 4.47 -8.51 -0.26
C GLY A 72 5.83 -8.53 -0.95
N SER A 73 6.81 -7.82 -0.38
CA SER A 73 8.21 -7.86 -0.85
C SER A 73 9.02 -9.04 -0.28
N GLY A 74 8.41 -9.87 0.58
CA GLY A 74 9.08 -11.01 1.21
C GLY A 74 10.20 -10.64 2.19
N ILE A 75 10.21 -9.40 2.71
CA ILE A 75 11.17 -8.94 3.74
C ILE A 75 10.91 -9.67 5.06
N ILE A 76 9.62 -9.80 5.39
CA ILE A 76 9.12 -10.61 6.52
C ILE A 76 8.15 -11.67 6.00
N LYS A 77 7.99 -12.75 6.75
CA LYS A 77 7.01 -13.82 6.47
C LYS A 77 5.74 -13.66 7.30
N ASP A 78 5.83 -13.02 8.44
CA ASP A 78 4.72 -12.80 9.37
C ASP A 78 4.85 -11.42 10.01
N ALA A 79 3.71 -10.77 10.28
CA ALA A 79 3.69 -9.44 10.89
C ALA A 79 4.36 -9.39 12.28
N SER A 80 4.40 -10.51 13.00
CA SER A 80 5.11 -10.62 14.28
C SER A 80 6.64 -10.51 14.18
N GLU A 81 7.20 -10.57 12.96
CA GLU A 81 8.61 -10.27 12.74
C GLU A 81 8.90 -8.76 12.74
N ILE A 82 7.89 -7.89 12.78
CA ILE A 82 8.04 -6.45 13.06
C ILE A 82 7.92 -6.24 14.57
N TYR A 83 8.96 -5.70 15.17
CA TYR A 83 9.03 -5.40 16.60
C TYR A 83 8.68 -3.95 16.90
N ASP A 84 8.97 -3.03 15.99
CA ASP A 84 8.65 -1.61 16.13
C ASP A 84 8.51 -0.95 14.76
N LEU A 85 7.72 0.11 14.69
CA LEU A 85 7.51 0.93 13.50
C LEU A 85 7.31 2.37 13.94
N LYS A 86 8.19 3.26 13.49
CA LYS A 86 8.14 4.69 13.80
C LYS A 86 8.04 5.50 12.51
N LEU A 87 6.94 6.24 12.38
CA LEU A 87 6.73 7.23 11.34
C LEU A 87 7.18 8.61 11.81
N THR A 88 7.89 9.31 10.95
CA THR A 88 8.34 10.69 11.16
C THR A 88 8.29 11.46 9.85
N GLY A 89 8.45 12.78 9.90
CA GLY A 89 8.36 13.65 8.73
C GLY A 89 7.02 14.37 8.63
N ALA A 90 6.94 15.29 7.67
CA ALA A 90 5.75 16.11 7.43
C ALA A 90 5.79 16.65 5.99
N GLY A 91 4.63 16.98 5.45
CA GLY A 91 4.51 17.49 4.08
C GLY A 91 4.96 16.45 3.05
N PRO A 92 5.83 16.81 2.08
CA PRO A 92 6.12 15.97 0.92
C PRO A 92 6.99 14.74 1.20
N ALA A 93 7.57 14.63 2.40
CA ALA A 93 8.47 13.55 2.77
C ALA A 93 8.13 12.95 4.14
N GLN A 94 7.91 11.64 4.14
CA GLN A 94 7.71 10.83 5.32
C GLN A 94 8.77 9.73 5.41
N TYR A 95 9.07 9.30 6.63
CA TYR A 95 10.12 8.34 6.92
C TYR A 95 9.59 7.27 7.87
N ALA A 96 9.73 6.02 7.46
CA ALA A 96 9.43 4.85 8.26
C ALA A 96 10.73 4.18 8.73
N GLN A 97 10.91 4.12 10.05
CA GLN A 97 11.93 3.29 10.68
C GLN A 97 11.27 2.04 11.23
N VAL A 98 11.63 0.88 10.69
CA VAL A 98 11.03 -0.40 11.02
C VAL A 98 12.08 -1.29 11.69
N GLU A 99 11.78 -1.76 12.89
CA GLU A 99 12.59 -2.77 13.58
C GLU A 99 12.02 -4.15 13.29
N ILE A 100 12.82 -5.01 12.67
CA ILE A 100 12.46 -6.38 12.31
C ILE A 100 13.37 -7.41 12.97
N ALA A 101 12.86 -8.64 13.08
CA ALA A 101 13.57 -9.79 13.59
C ALA A 101 14.92 -10.00 12.89
N SER A 102 15.95 -10.39 13.65
CA SER A 102 17.32 -10.60 13.14
C SER A 102 17.39 -11.55 11.95
N ARG A 103 16.50 -12.54 11.89
CA ARG A 103 16.40 -13.49 10.78
C ARG A 103 15.92 -12.80 9.50
N ALA A 104 14.84 -12.03 9.56
CA ALA A 104 14.32 -11.25 8.45
C ALA A 104 15.37 -10.23 7.97
N PHE A 105 16.02 -9.52 8.90
CA PHE A 105 17.09 -8.58 8.57
C PHE A 105 18.31 -9.24 7.90
N TRP A 106 18.66 -10.47 8.30
CA TRP A 106 19.71 -11.23 7.64
C TRP A 106 19.35 -11.55 6.19
N ASN A 107 18.12 -12.02 5.94
CA ASN A 107 17.64 -12.33 4.59
C ASN A 107 17.62 -11.09 3.69
N LEU A 108 17.13 -9.96 4.21
CA LEU A 108 17.14 -8.68 3.49
C LEU A 108 18.56 -8.31 3.01
N LYS A 109 19.55 -8.44 3.88
CA LYS A 109 20.95 -8.17 3.51
C LYS A 109 21.50 -9.15 2.47
N GLN A 110 21.06 -10.41 2.47
CA GLN A 110 21.47 -11.39 1.47
C GLN A 110 20.89 -11.04 0.09
N GLN A 111 19.59 -10.75 0.02
CA GLN A 111 18.92 -10.31 -1.22
C GLN A 111 19.60 -9.08 -1.84
N ARG A 112 19.94 -8.07 -1.01
CA ARG A 112 20.64 -6.87 -1.48
C ARG A 112 22.03 -7.14 -2.04
N ARG A 113 22.78 -8.08 -1.46
CA ARG A 113 24.12 -8.44 -1.97
C ARG A 113 24.02 -9.12 -3.33
N GLN A 114 22.99 -9.93 -3.55
CA GLN A 114 22.72 -10.55 -4.85
C GLN A 114 22.40 -9.46 -5.91
N LEU A 115 21.59 -8.46 -5.55
CA LEU A 115 21.27 -7.31 -6.41
C LEU A 115 22.46 -6.39 -6.70
N ALA A 116 23.34 -6.16 -5.72
CA ALA A 116 24.53 -5.32 -5.91
C ALA A 116 25.59 -5.96 -6.82
N GLY A 117 25.52 -7.28 -7.07
CA GLY A 117 26.39 -7.99 -8.01
C GLY A 117 26.08 -7.70 -9.48
N THR A 118 24.91 -7.13 -9.79
CA THR A 118 24.47 -6.82 -11.16
C THR A 118 24.58 -5.32 -11.44
N SER A 119 25.81 -4.80 -11.54
CA SER A 119 26.07 -3.40 -11.88
C SER A 119 25.95 -3.14 -13.39
N GLY A 120 24.73 -3.15 -13.92
CA GLY A 120 24.50 -2.76 -15.32
C GLY A 120 23.03 -2.59 -15.66
N CYS A 121 22.63 -1.34 -15.91
CA CYS A 121 21.42 -0.90 -16.63
C CYS A 121 20.23 -1.88 -16.64
N GLY A 122 19.47 -1.93 -15.53
CA GLY A 122 18.20 -2.67 -15.50
C GLY A 122 18.34 -4.18 -15.34
N LEU A 123 17.23 -4.83 -15.01
CA LEU A 123 17.06 -6.28 -14.81
C LEU A 123 17.55 -7.12 -16.02
N CYS A 124 18.86 -7.24 -16.21
CA CYS A 124 19.45 -8.01 -17.30
C CYS A 124 20.21 -9.20 -16.72
N GLY A 125 19.51 -10.31 -16.49
CA GLY A 125 20.09 -11.55 -15.99
C GLY A 125 19.03 -12.58 -15.59
N VAL A 126 19.38 -13.86 -15.58
CA VAL A 126 18.48 -14.96 -15.15
C VAL A 126 18.01 -14.74 -13.71
N GLU A 127 18.87 -14.22 -12.84
CA GLU A 127 18.54 -13.91 -11.44
C GLU A 127 17.49 -12.80 -11.30
N ALA A 128 17.49 -11.83 -12.23
CA ALA A 128 16.48 -10.78 -12.27
C ALA A 128 15.10 -11.32 -12.71
N VAL A 129 15.09 -12.35 -13.56
CA VAL A 129 13.87 -13.06 -13.96
C VAL A 129 13.35 -13.95 -12.84
N GLU A 130 14.24 -14.66 -12.13
CA GLU A 130 13.87 -15.45 -10.95
C GLU A 130 13.33 -14.56 -9.81
N GLN A 131 13.87 -13.36 -9.64
CA GLN A 131 13.32 -12.37 -8.71
C GLN A 131 11.99 -11.78 -9.18
N ALA A 132 11.75 -11.67 -10.49
CA ALA A 132 10.47 -11.26 -11.05
C ALA A 132 9.40 -12.37 -10.95
N LEU A 133 9.81 -13.63 -10.85
CA LEU A 133 8.95 -14.81 -10.74
C LEU A 133 9.35 -15.64 -9.52
N PRO A 134 9.16 -15.11 -8.30
CA PRO A 134 9.52 -15.84 -7.10
C PRO A 134 8.75 -17.16 -7.00
N GLU A 135 9.37 -18.18 -6.40
CA GLU A 135 8.64 -19.40 -6.03
C GLU A 135 7.55 -19.05 -5.01
N LEU A 136 6.30 -19.12 -5.44
CA LEU A 136 5.14 -18.89 -4.60
C LEU A 136 4.61 -20.21 -4.05
N ASN A 137 4.22 -20.20 -2.78
CA ASN A 137 3.53 -21.34 -2.19
C ASN A 137 2.17 -21.52 -2.87
N VAL A 138 1.95 -22.70 -3.46
CA VAL A 138 0.66 -23.05 -4.05
C VAL A 138 -0.37 -23.17 -2.93
N LEU A 139 -1.42 -22.34 -3.00
CA LEU A 139 -2.53 -22.41 -2.07
C LEU A 139 -3.47 -23.57 -2.45
N ALA A 140 -4.11 -24.16 -1.43
CA ALA A 140 -5.20 -25.10 -1.68
C ALA A 140 -6.33 -24.39 -2.44
N GLY A 141 -6.92 -25.08 -3.41
CA GLY A 141 -8.07 -24.55 -4.14
C GLY A 141 -9.24 -24.23 -3.20
N ALA A 142 -9.93 -23.12 -3.47
CA ALA A 142 -11.13 -22.70 -2.77
C ALA A 142 -12.32 -22.70 -3.74
N PRO A 143 -13.56 -22.96 -3.25
CA PRO A 143 -14.74 -22.79 -4.08
C PRO A 143 -14.89 -21.34 -4.53
N LEU A 144 -15.48 -21.12 -5.70
CA LEU A 144 -15.83 -19.77 -6.16
C LEU A 144 -16.82 -19.12 -5.19
N PRO A 145 -16.73 -17.80 -4.98
CA PRO A 145 -17.72 -17.08 -4.18
C PRO A 145 -19.11 -17.16 -4.85
N PRO A 146 -20.20 -17.24 -4.06
CA PRO A 146 -21.55 -17.12 -4.59
C PRO A 146 -21.73 -15.88 -5.46
N ALA A 147 -22.34 -16.02 -6.64
CA ALA A 147 -22.52 -14.92 -7.60
C ALA A 147 -23.27 -13.71 -7.00
N GLN A 148 -24.23 -13.97 -6.10
CA GLN A 148 -24.98 -12.94 -5.38
C GLN A 148 -24.09 -11.98 -4.56
N TRP A 149 -22.85 -12.36 -4.22
CA TRP A 149 -21.91 -11.46 -3.53
C TRP A 149 -21.39 -10.34 -4.43
N LEU A 150 -21.48 -10.51 -5.76
CA LEU A 150 -21.06 -9.51 -6.74
C LEU A 150 -22.17 -8.48 -7.02
N GLU A 151 -23.42 -8.78 -6.65
CA GLU A 151 -24.53 -7.85 -6.79
C GLU A 151 -24.32 -6.62 -5.90
N GLY A 152 -24.37 -5.43 -6.51
CA GLY A 152 -24.13 -4.16 -5.81
C GLY A 152 -22.70 -3.98 -5.27
N LEU A 153 -21.74 -4.84 -5.65
CA LEU A 153 -20.39 -4.82 -5.09
C LEU A 153 -19.68 -3.49 -5.32
N ARG A 154 -19.88 -2.85 -6.48
CA ARG A 154 -19.29 -1.54 -6.79
C ARG A 154 -19.70 -0.49 -5.75
N GLN A 155 -20.99 -0.40 -5.45
CA GLN A 155 -21.53 0.55 -4.47
C GLN A 155 -20.96 0.27 -3.08
N ARG A 156 -20.89 -1.01 -2.70
CA ARG A 156 -20.30 -1.43 -1.42
C ARG A 156 -18.81 -1.08 -1.34
N ILE A 157 -18.05 -1.22 -2.42
CA ILE A 157 -16.63 -0.80 -2.48
C ILE A 157 -16.53 0.72 -2.35
N SER A 158 -17.44 1.48 -2.97
CA SER A 158 -17.43 2.95 -2.88
C SER A 158 -17.57 3.47 -1.44
N GLU A 159 -18.21 2.72 -0.55
CA GLU A 159 -18.28 3.05 0.90
C GLU A 159 -16.90 2.98 1.60
N PHE A 160 -15.95 2.25 1.01
CA PHE A 160 -14.56 2.14 1.47
C PHE A 160 -13.62 3.03 0.64
N GLN A 161 -14.15 3.93 -0.19
CA GLN A 161 -13.38 4.82 -1.05
C GLN A 161 -13.71 6.32 -0.86
N PRO A 162 -13.74 6.86 0.37
CA PRO A 162 -14.08 8.27 0.57
C PRO A 162 -13.15 9.24 -0.17
N LEU A 163 -11.84 8.96 -0.26
CA LEU A 163 -10.91 9.81 -1.01
C LEU A 163 -11.16 9.72 -2.51
N GLY A 164 -11.37 8.52 -3.04
CA GLY A 164 -11.72 8.28 -4.44
C GLY A 164 -13.04 8.93 -4.84
N GLN A 165 -14.05 8.91 -3.97
CA GLN A 165 -15.30 9.64 -4.18
C GLN A 165 -15.09 11.16 -4.20
N HIS A 166 -14.09 11.66 -3.47
CA HIS A 166 -13.83 13.09 -3.35
C HIS A 166 -12.97 13.65 -4.50
N CYS A 167 -11.88 12.98 -4.88
CA CYS A 167 -10.90 13.50 -5.85
C CYS A 167 -10.76 12.66 -7.13
N GLY A 168 -11.33 11.45 -7.18
CA GLY A 168 -11.34 10.60 -8.39
C GLY A 168 -9.98 10.06 -8.83
N ALA A 169 -8.92 10.25 -8.04
CA ALA A 169 -7.52 10.05 -8.45
C ALA A 169 -6.76 9.01 -7.61
N VAL A 170 -7.48 8.04 -7.02
CA VAL A 170 -6.88 6.97 -6.21
C VAL A 170 -7.42 5.59 -6.58
N HIS A 171 -6.63 4.56 -6.27
CA HIS A 171 -7.04 3.17 -6.28
C HIS A 171 -7.53 2.76 -4.89
N ALA A 172 -8.17 1.58 -4.81
CA ALA A 172 -8.38 0.93 -3.52
C ALA A 172 -8.25 -0.58 -3.60
N ALA A 173 -7.85 -1.17 -2.48
CA ALA A 173 -7.91 -2.60 -2.22
C ALA A 173 -8.91 -2.84 -1.08
N VAL A 174 -9.77 -3.85 -1.23
CA VAL A 174 -10.76 -4.24 -0.22
C VAL A 174 -10.63 -5.70 0.15
N TYR A 175 -10.88 -6.01 1.43
CA TYR A 175 -10.94 -7.38 1.92
C TYR A 175 -12.39 -7.81 2.13
N MET A 176 -12.82 -8.82 1.36
CA MET A 176 -14.08 -9.52 1.54
C MET A 176 -13.85 -10.83 2.27
N ASP A 177 -14.63 -11.12 3.32
CA ASP A 177 -14.52 -12.35 4.08
C ASP A 177 -15.25 -13.55 3.43
N ALA A 178 -15.17 -14.71 4.07
CA ALA A 178 -15.81 -15.94 3.59
C ALA A 178 -17.35 -15.95 3.70
N ARG A 179 -17.97 -14.85 4.13
CA ARG A 179 -19.43 -14.65 4.20
C ARG A 179 -19.90 -13.62 3.18
N GLY A 180 -18.98 -13.03 2.42
CA GLY A 180 -19.27 -11.99 1.44
C GLY A 180 -19.33 -10.59 2.05
N GLU A 181 -18.88 -10.39 3.30
CA GLU A 181 -18.85 -9.09 3.97
C GLU A 181 -17.55 -8.35 3.66
N LEU A 182 -17.62 -7.06 3.31
CA LEU A 182 -16.44 -6.21 3.18
C LEU A 182 -16.04 -5.74 4.57
N LEU A 183 -14.84 -6.05 5.02
CA LEU A 183 -14.38 -5.76 6.38
C LEU A 183 -13.35 -4.64 6.44
N MET A 184 -12.67 -4.33 5.34
CA MET A 184 -11.61 -3.34 5.28
C MET A 184 -11.39 -2.86 3.85
N GLY A 185 -11.00 -1.60 3.71
CA GLY A 185 -10.50 -1.03 2.48
C GLY A 185 -9.38 -0.03 2.77
N ARG A 186 -8.45 0.09 1.83
CA ARG A 186 -7.36 1.08 1.84
C ARG A 186 -7.29 1.73 0.48
N GLU A 187 -7.06 3.04 0.48
CA GLU A 187 -6.91 3.85 -0.72
C GLU A 187 -5.47 4.33 -0.84
N ASP A 188 -4.96 4.36 -2.07
CA ASP A 188 -3.65 4.91 -2.37
C ASP A 188 -3.61 5.39 -3.83
N ILE A 189 -2.76 6.38 -4.13
CA ILE A 189 -2.54 6.84 -5.50
C ILE A 189 -1.96 5.74 -6.40
N GLY A 190 -1.20 4.81 -5.83
CA GLY A 190 -0.71 3.59 -6.44
C GLY A 190 -1.64 2.40 -6.16
N ARG A 191 -1.74 1.47 -7.13
CA ARG A 191 -2.55 0.25 -6.96
C ARG A 191 -1.87 -0.89 -6.21
N HIS A 192 -0.56 -0.79 -5.96
CA HIS A 192 0.26 -1.88 -5.39
C HIS A 192 0.32 -1.73 -3.88
#